data_AF-A0A939H457-F1
#
_entry.id   AF-A0A939H457-F1
#
_cell.length_a   1.000
_cell.length_b   1.000
_cell.length_c   1.000
_cell.angle_alpha   90.00
_cell.angle_beta   90.00
_cell.angle_gamma   90.00
#
_symmetry.space_group_name_H-M   'P 1'
#
loop_
_entity.id
_entity.type
_entity.pdbx_description
1 polymer ?
#
loop_
_entity_poly.entity_id
_entity_poly.type
_entity_poly.pdbx_seq_one_letter_code
_entity_poly.pdbx_strand_id
1 'polypeptide(L)'
;MEKLTNFYETTPLWMFSIGIIALLFVWFLPVLLAAFFNRKHLKLIAMACIPAVFSVIAWTGILVWSVTGKVWNKKEQPTAQP
;
A
#
# COMPACT_ATOMS: atom_id res chain seq x y z
N MET A 1 10.19 -21.57 -25.12
CA MET A 1 9.37 -22.53 -24.35
C MET A 1 10.21 -23.28 -23.34
N GLU A 2 11.31 -23.92 -23.75
CA GLU A 2 12.24 -24.67 -22.88
C GLU A 2 12.72 -23.95 -21.61
N LYS A 3 12.99 -22.64 -21.69
CA LYS A 3 13.37 -21.84 -20.52
C LYS A 3 12.25 -21.74 -19.48
N LEU A 4 11.00 -21.65 -19.91
CA LEU A 4 9.85 -21.52 -19.01
C LEU A 4 9.55 -22.85 -18.31
N THR A 5 9.67 -23.98 -19.02
CA THR A 5 9.54 -25.32 -18.45
C THR A 5 10.62 -25.61 -17.43
N ASN A 6 11.89 -25.32 -17.76
CA ASN A 6 12.98 -25.48 -16.81
C ASN A 6 12.79 -24.61 -15.56
N PHE A 7 12.31 -23.37 -15.70
CA PHE A 7 11.98 -22.54 -14.54
C PHE A 7 10.89 -23.17 -13.68
N TYR A 8 9.80 -23.67 -14.26
CA TYR A 8 8.72 -24.31 -13.51
C TYR A 8 9.19 -25.55 -12.73
N GLU A 9 9.96 -26.43 -13.38
CA GLU A 9 10.48 -27.66 -12.77
C GLU A 9 11.54 -27.38 -11.70
N THR A 10 12.35 -26.33 -11.87
CA THR A 10 13.46 -26.00 -10.95
C THR A 10 13.01 -25.13 -9.78
N THR A 11 11.86 -24.45 -9.87
CA THR A 11 11.41 -23.53 -8.81
C THR A 11 10.58 -24.29 -7.79
N PRO A 12 11.09 -24.49 -6.56
CA PRO A 12 10.38 -25.27 -5.58
C PRO A 12 9.16 -24.50 -5.05
N LEU A 13 8.09 -25.22 -4.71
CA LEU A 13 6.81 -24.65 -4.30
C LEU A 13 6.92 -23.62 -3.15
N TRP A 14 7.82 -23.85 -2.20
CA TRP A 14 8.05 -22.95 -1.07
C TRP A 14 8.58 -21.58 -1.51
N MET A 15 9.33 -21.51 -2.61
CA MET A 15 9.85 -20.25 -3.15
C MET A 15 8.71 -19.40 -3.71
N PHE A 16 7.72 -20.02 -4.37
CA PHE A 16 6.50 -19.33 -4.78
C PHE A 16 5.69 -18.84 -3.57
N SER A 17 5.56 -19.65 -2.52
CA SER A 17 4.87 -19.24 -1.29
C SER A 17 5.53 -18.01 -0.66
N ILE A 18 6.86 -18.00 -0.54
CA ILE A 18 7.61 -16.84 -0.03
C ILE A 18 7.43 -15.62 -0.94
N GLY A 19 7.47 -15.80 -2.26
CA GLY A 19 7.25 -14.72 -3.22
C GLY A 19 5.87 -14.07 -3.06
N ILE A 20 4.81 -14.88 -2.92
CA ILE A 20 3.45 -14.39 -2.69
C ILE A 20 3.33 -13.68 -1.34
N ILE A 21 3.92 -14.24 -0.28
CA ILE A 21 3.90 -13.62 1.05
C ILE A 21 4.64 -12.29 1.02
N ALA A 22 5.83 -12.22 0.43
CA ALA A 22 6.61 -11.00 0.29
C ALA A 22 5.85 -9.94 -0.51
N LEU A 23 5.20 -10.35 -1.61
CA LEU A 23 4.34 -9.47 -2.40
C LEU A 23 3.22 -8.90 -1.53
N LEU A 24 2.49 -9.74 -0.80
CA LEU A 24 1.40 -9.29 0.09
C LEU A 24 1.92 -8.36 1.21
N PHE A 25 3.08 -8.64 1.78
CA PHE A 25 3.69 -7.79 2.80
C PHE A 25 4.04 -6.40 2.26
N VAL A 26 4.66 -6.31 1.08
CA VAL A 26 4.95 -5.03 0.43
C VAL A 26 3.65 -4.34 0.03
N TRP A 27 2.70 -5.08 -0.52
CA TRP A 27 1.42 -4.57 -0.97
C TRP A 27 0.58 -3.93 0.15
N PHE A 28 0.55 -4.57 1.32
CA PHE A 28 -0.16 -4.11 2.51
C PHE A 28 0.74 -3.37 3.51
N LEU A 29 1.98 -3.05 3.14
CA LEU A 29 2.92 -2.28 3.95
C LEU A 29 2.34 -0.95 4.47
N PRO A 30 1.58 -0.17 3.68
CA PRO A 30 0.97 1.08 4.17
C PRO A 30 -0.05 0.83 5.29
N VAL A 31 -0.82 -0.26 5.19
CA VAL A 31 -1.80 -0.65 6.22
C VAL A 31 -1.09 -1.06 7.51
N LEU A 32 0.00 -1.82 7.41
CA LEU A 32 0.83 -2.18 8.55
C LEU A 32 1.41 -0.92 9.22
N LEU A 33 2.00 0.00 8.45
CA LEU A 33 2.51 1.28 8.96
C LEU A 33 1.41 2.09 9.64
N ALA A 34 0.23 2.18 9.04
CA ALA A 34 -0.92 2.87 9.61
C ALA A 34 -1.38 2.23 10.93
N ALA A 35 -1.26 0.92 11.10
CA ALA A 35 -1.62 0.24 12.36
C ALA A 35 -0.72 0.63 13.53
N PHE A 36 0.53 1.01 13.29
CA PHE A 36 1.45 1.48 14.32
C PHE A 36 1.40 2.99 14.49
N PHE A 37 1.46 3.75 13.39
CA PHE A 37 1.61 5.21 13.45
C PHE A 37 0.27 5.95 13.44
N ASN A 38 -0.78 5.38 12.83
CA ASN A 38 -2.01 6.12 12.59
C ASN A 38 -3.31 5.27 12.65
N ARG A 39 -3.53 4.64 13.82
CA ARG A 39 -4.69 3.75 14.06
C ARG A 39 -6.03 4.36 13.70
N LYS A 40 -6.17 5.68 13.84
CA LYS A 40 -7.41 6.43 13.54
C LYS A 40 -7.77 6.42 12.05
N HIS A 41 -6.77 6.45 11.17
CA HIS A 41 -6.98 6.48 9.71
C HIS A 41 -6.74 5.12 9.04
N LEU A 42 -6.51 4.05 9.82
CA LEU A 42 -6.26 2.70 9.31
C LEU A 42 -7.33 2.24 8.32
N LYS A 43 -8.61 2.46 8.63
CA LYS A 43 -9.72 2.06 7.74
C LYS A 43 -9.65 2.77 6.38
N LEU A 44 -9.35 4.06 6.38
CA LEU A 44 -9.23 4.85 5.15
C LEU A 44 -8.02 4.40 4.32
N ILE A 45 -6.88 4.17 4.97
CA ILE A 45 -5.66 3.69 4.33
C ILE A 45 -5.87 2.28 3.76
N ALA A 46 -6.54 1.38 4.49
CA ALA A 46 -6.86 0.04 4.01
C ALA A 46 -7.78 0.06 2.79
N MET A 47 -8.83 0.89 2.79
CA MET A 47 -9.71 1.03 1.62
C MET A 47 -9.01 1.68 0.44
N ALA A 48 -8.14 2.67 0.67
CA ALA A 48 -7.37 3.32 -0.37
C ALA A 48 -6.22 2.45 -0.92
N CYS A 49 -5.76 1.45 -0.16
CA CYS A 49 -4.74 0.51 -0.61
C CYS A 49 -5.22 -0.35 -1.79
N ILE A 50 -6.51 -0.67 -1.86
CA ILE A 50 -7.10 -1.45 -2.98
C ILE A 50 -6.98 -0.70 -4.33
N PRO A 51 -7.46 0.56 -4.47
CA PRO A 51 -7.30 1.33 -5.70
C PRO A 51 -5.88 1.86 -5.91
N ALA A 52 -5.10 2.11 -4.86
CA ALA A 52 -3.75 2.66 -5.02
C ALA A 52 -2.75 1.71 -5.66
N VAL A 53 -3.04 0.41 -5.70
CA VAL A 53 -2.26 -0.57 -6.45
C VAL A 53 -2.19 -0.22 -7.93
N PHE A 54 -3.24 0.38 -8.48
CA PHE A 54 -3.26 0.78 -9.89
C PHE A 54 -2.31 1.94 -10.21
N SER A 55 -1.73 2.59 -9.19
CA SER A 55 -0.82 3.73 -9.39
C SER A 55 0.25 3.83 -8.31
N VAL A 56 1.51 3.74 -8.74
CA VAL A 56 2.70 3.91 -7.88
C VAL A 56 2.67 5.26 -7.12
N ILE A 57 2.13 6.31 -7.74
CA ILE A 57 2.02 7.64 -7.12
C ILE A 57 0.99 7.62 -5.98
N ALA A 58 -0.17 6.99 -6.19
CA ALA A 58 -1.16 6.83 -5.14
C ALA A 58 -0.62 5.96 -3.98
N TRP A 59 0.08 4.87 -4.32
CA TRP A 59 0.67 3.96 -3.33
C TRP A 59 1.72 4.66 -2.45
N THR A 60 2.64 5.41 -3.06
CA THR A 60 3.65 6.20 -2.31
C THR A 60 3.02 7.31 -1.47
N GLY A 61 1.98 7.99 -1.97
CA GLY A 61 1.23 9.00 -1.22
C GLY A 61 0.56 8.42 0.03
N ILE A 62 -0.08 7.24 -0.08
CA ILE A 62 -0.66 6.54 1.06
C ILE A 62 0.44 6.10 2.03
N LEU A 63 1.59 5.64 1.54
CA LEU A 63 2.71 5.22 2.39
C LEU A 63 3.22 6.38 3.27
N VAL A 64 3.41 7.56 2.69
CA VAL A 64 3.77 8.78 3.44
C VAL A 64 2.67 9.18 4.42
N TRP A 65 1.40 9.06 4.01
CA TRP A 65 0.25 9.34 4.88
C TRP A 65 0.13 8.35 6.04
N SER A 66 0.53 7.09 5.83
CA SER A 66 0.55 6.04 6.85
C SER A 66 1.52 6.36 7.98
N VAL A 67 2.68 6.92 7.63
CA VAL A 67 3.74 7.31 8.59
C VAL A 67 3.43 8.65 9.25
N THR A 68 3.05 9.66 8.46
CA THR A 68 2.90 11.05 8.95
C THR A 68 1.59 11.24 9.70
N GLY A 69 0.55 10.53 9.27
CA GLY A 69 -0.80 10.59 9.78
C GLY A 69 -1.56 11.91 9.65
N LYS A 70 -0.90 12.97 9.17
CA LYS A 70 -1.53 14.25 8.84
C LYS A 70 -2.11 14.20 7.43
N VAL A 71 -3.42 14.32 7.33
CA VAL A 71 -4.06 14.74 6.08
C VAL A 71 -3.79 16.24 5.96
N TRP A 72 -3.27 16.70 4.81
CA TRP A 72 -3.23 18.14 4.53
C TRP A 72 -4.68 18.61 4.35
N ASN A 73 -5.34 18.93 5.46
CA ASN A 73 -6.66 19.55 5.41
C ASN A 73 -6.49 20.90 4.73
N LYS A 74 -7.17 21.05 3.60
CA LYS A 74 -7.34 22.35 2.96
C LYS A 74 -7.94 23.26 4.03
N LYS A 75 -7.17 24.27 4.47
CA LYS A 75 -7.67 25.28 5.41
C LYS A 75 -8.93 25.87 4.78
N GLU A 76 -10.04 25.78 5.51
CA GLU A 76 -11.28 26.46 5.14
C GLU A 76 -10.91 27.91 4.79
N GLN A 77 -11.15 28.30 3.54
CA GLN A 77 -11.04 29.70 3.18
C GLN A 77 -12.02 30.44 4.09
N PRO A 78 -11.61 31.50 4.80
CA PRO A 78 -12.55 32.41 5.40
C PRO A 78 -13.32 33.03 4.23
N THR A 79 -14.50 32.49 3.92
CA THR A 79 -15.48 33.20 3.13
C THR A 79 -15.90 34.39 3.96
N ALA A 80 -15.26 35.53 3.68
CA ALA A 80 -15.67 36.83 4.14
C ALA A 80 -17.18 36.95 3.91
N GLN A 81 -17.91 37.13 5.00
CA GLN A 81 -19.30 37.53 5.00
C GLN A 81 -19.37 39.00 4.61
N PRO A 82 -20.11 39.36 3.54
CA PRO A 82 -20.89 40.58 3.49
C PRO A 82 -22.38 40.30 3.64
#